data_AF-A0ABD2SZY5-F1
#
_entry.id   AF-A0ABD2SZY5-F1
#
_cell.length_a   1.000
_cell.length_b   1.000
_cell.length_c   1.000
_cell.angle_alpha   90.00
_cell.angle_beta   90.00
_cell.angle_gamma   90.00
#
_symmetry.space_group_name_H-M   'P 1'
#
loop_
_entity.id
_entity.type
_entity.pdbx_description
1 polymer ?
#
loop_
_entity_poly.entity_id
_entity_poly.type
_entity_poly.pdbx_seq_one_letter_code
_entity_poly.pdbx_strand_id
1 'polypeptide(L)'
;MFKNTFQSGFLSILYSLGSKPLQMWDKEVVDGHVKRLQDEDIQSNVLEIIGSNVQQAYITCPADPNATLGIKLPLLVMIVKNVKKYFTFEIQVLDDKNVRRRFRASNYQVCGNPSETLYLHYALEIG
;
A
#
# COMPACT_ATOMS: atom_id res chain seq x y z
N MET A 1 -5.04 16.04 -0.63
CA MET A 1 -4.23 16.17 0.61
C MET A 1 -2.88 16.84 0.33
N PHE A 2 -2.09 16.33 -0.61
CA PHE A 2 -0.73 16.79 -0.92
C PHE A 2 -0.62 17.68 -2.17
N LYS A 3 -1.73 18.03 -2.82
CA LYS A 3 -1.75 18.78 -4.11
C LYS A 3 -0.99 20.11 -4.05
N ASN A 4 -1.03 20.79 -2.91
CA ASN A 4 -0.40 22.10 -2.68
C ASN A 4 0.86 21.99 -1.82
N THR A 5 1.31 20.78 -1.51
CA THR A 5 2.54 20.53 -0.75
C THR A 5 3.70 20.42 -1.74
N PHE A 6 4.87 20.94 -1.36
CA PHE A 6 6.10 20.70 -2.11
C PHE A 6 6.42 19.20 -2.10
N GLN A 7 6.59 18.61 -3.29
CA GLN A 7 6.89 17.19 -3.46
C GLN A 7 8.24 17.07 -4.18
N SER A 8 9.29 16.83 -3.41
CA SER A 8 10.65 16.59 -3.91
C SER A 8 11.33 15.54 -3.03
N GLY A 9 12.21 14.73 -3.61
CA GLY A 9 12.82 13.60 -2.92
C GLY A 9 11.79 12.53 -2.56
N PHE A 10 11.61 12.30 -1.27
CA PHE A 10 10.75 11.22 -0.74
C PHE A 10 9.52 11.79 -0.03
N LEU A 11 8.37 11.18 -0.29
CA LEU A 11 7.13 11.44 0.45
C LEU A 11 6.66 10.14 1.08
N SER A 12 6.69 10.07 2.41
CA SER A 12 6.10 8.95 3.15
C SER A 12 4.62 9.18 3.40
N ILE A 13 3.79 8.22 3.00
CA ILE A 13 2.33 8.23 3.24
C ILE A 13 1.91 7.32 4.40
N LEU A 14 2.78 6.40 4.82
CA LEU A 14 2.59 5.52 5.96
C LEU A 14 3.95 5.25 6.59
N TYR A 15 4.06 5.49 7.90
CA TYR A 15 5.28 5.22 8.65
C TYR A 15 4.92 4.57 9.98
N SER A 16 5.27 3.29 10.13
CA SER A 16 4.95 2.49 11.31
C SER A 16 5.51 3.10 12.60
N LEU A 17 6.61 3.86 12.53
CA LEU A 17 7.24 4.46 13.70
C LEU A 17 6.56 5.74 14.21
N GLY A 18 5.68 6.36 13.42
CA GLY A 18 4.97 7.59 13.79
C GLY A 18 4.06 7.42 15.01
N SER A 19 3.68 8.53 15.67
CA SER A 19 2.75 8.49 16.82
C SER A 19 1.35 8.03 16.44
N LYS A 20 0.89 8.40 15.24
CA LYS A 20 -0.39 7.97 14.64
C LYS A 20 -0.17 7.49 13.19
N PRO A 21 0.35 6.26 12.97
CA PRO A 21 0.71 5.77 11.64
C PRO A 21 -0.44 5.79 10.61
N LEU A 22 -1.68 5.60 11.09
CA LEU A 22 -2.90 5.57 10.28
C LEU A 22 -3.65 6.91 10.28
N GLN A 23 -3.01 8.04 10.61
CA GLN A 23 -3.70 9.33 10.71
C GLN A 23 -4.47 9.74 9.43
N MET A 24 -3.99 9.35 8.26
CA MET A 24 -4.62 9.65 6.96
C MET A 24 -5.33 8.44 6.33
N TRP A 25 -5.37 7.32 7.05
CA TRP A 25 -5.83 6.03 6.55
C TRP A 25 -7.10 5.64 7.29
N ASP A 26 -8.09 5.17 6.54
CA ASP A 26 -9.21 4.44 7.12
C ASP A 26 -8.86 2.95 7.25
N LYS A 27 -9.54 2.25 8.15
CA LYS A 27 -9.32 0.81 8.41
C LYS A 27 -10.63 0.04 8.39
N GLU A 28 -10.65 -1.05 7.65
CA GLU A 28 -11.77 -2.00 7.64
C GLU A 28 -11.23 -3.40 7.89
N VAL A 29 -11.75 -4.06 8.93
CA VAL A 29 -11.31 -5.41 9.31
C VAL A 29 -12.50 -6.23 9.79
N VAL A 30 -12.72 -7.35 9.11
CA VAL A 30 -13.59 -8.46 9.54
C VAL A 30 -12.70 -9.66 9.80
N ASP A 31 -12.85 -10.30 10.96
CA ASP A 31 -12.13 -11.51 11.37
C ASP A 31 -10.60 -11.43 11.15
N GLY A 32 -10.01 -10.43 11.81
CA GLY A 32 -8.60 -10.08 11.70
C GLY A 32 -8.19 -8.97 12.66
N HIS A 33 -7.04 -8.35 12.41
CA HIS A 33 -6.59 -7.16 13.14
C HIS A 33 -5.67 -6.26 12.33
N VAL A 34 -5.62 -4.99 12.74
CA VAL A 34 -4.50 -4.08 12.45
C VAL A 34 -3.81 -3.74 13.77
N LYS A 35 -2.54 -4.10 13.91
CA LYS A 35 -1.77 -3.90 15.14
C LYS A 35 -0.36 -3.42 14.84
N ARG A 36 0.22 -2.70 15.78
CA ARG A 36 1.64 -2.35 15.77
C ARG A 36 2.38 -3.34 16.66
N LEU A 37 3.40 -3.99 16.14
CA LEU A 37 4.22 -4.95 16.87
C LEU A 37 5.70 -4.79 16.50
N GLN A 38 6.59 -5.31 17.32
CA GLN A 38 8.02 -5.33 17.04
C GLN A 38 8.33 -6.54 16.17
N ASP A 39 8.92 -6.31 15.00
CA ASP A 39 9.43 -7.37 14.12
C ASP A 39 10.83 -7.78 14.59
N GLU A 40 11.04 -9.10 14.74
CA GLU A 40 12.28 -9.65 15.30
C GLU A 40 13.48 -9.49 14.36
N ASP A 41 13.27 -9.56 13.03
CA ASP A 41 14.37 -9.55 12.06
C ASP A 41 14.98 -8.15 11.92
N ILE A 42 14.13 -7.10 11.98
CA ILE A 42 14.56 -5.70 11.86
C ILE A 42 14.62 -4.96 13.20
N GLN A 43 14.26 -5.64 14.30
CA GLN A 43 14.19 -5.10 15.66
C GLN A 43 13.43 -3.77 15.77
N SER A 44 12.39 -3.58 14.96
CA SER A 44 11.69 -2.30 14.82
C SER A 44 10.18 -2.51 14.76
N ASN A 45 9.41 -1.47 15.06
CA ASN A 45 7.96 -1.57 15.02
C ASN A 45 7.44 -1.55 13.59
N VAL A 46 6.61 -2.53 13.25
CA VAL A 46 5.89 -2.64 11.98
C VAL A 46 4.39 -2.51 12.21
N LEU A 47 3.66 -2.17 11.16
CA LEU A 47 2.20 -2.24 11.15
C LEU A 47 1.79 -3.58 10.51
N GLU A 48 1.21 -4.46 11.29
CA GLU A 48 0.68 -5.74 10.83
C GLU A 48 -0.82 -5.62 10.53
N ILE A 49 -1.21 -6.10 9.35
CA ILE A 49 -2.60 -6.23 8.92
C ILE A 49 -2.83 -7.69 8.54
N ILE A 50 -3.67 -8.38 9.28
CA ILE A 50 -3.99 -9.79 9.05
C ILE A 50 -5.50 -9.95 9.08
N GLY A 51 -6.04 -10.73 8.17
CA GLY A 51 -7.43 -11.16 8.19
C GLY A 51 -7.59 -12.51 7.50
N SER A 52 -8.73 -13.16 7.76
CA SER A 52 -9.06 -14.44 7.15
C SER A 52 -9.40 -14.32 5.66
N ASN A 53 -9.83 -13.13 5.22
CA ASN A 53 -10.14 -12.80 3.83
C ASN A 53 -9.46 -11.48 3.43
N VAL A 54 -8.65 -11.51 2.36
CA VAL A 54 -7.88 -10.35 1.89
C VAL A 54 -8.75 -9.17 1.45
N GLN A 55 -10.01 -9.43 1.09
CA GLN A 55 -10.97 -8.38 0.69
C GLN A 55 -11.64 -7.69 1.88
N GLN A 56 -11.50 -8.23 3.09
CA GLN A 56 -12.23 -7.79 4.28
C GLN A 56 -11.30 -7.27 5.39
N ALA A 57 -9.99 -7.26 5.18
CA ALA A 57 -9.01 -6.72 6.11
C ALA A 57 -8.01 -5.83 5.35
N TYR A 58 -8.29 -4.53 5.29
CA TYR A 58 -7.49 -3.56 4.54
C TYR A 58 -7.45 -2.19 5.22
N ILE A 59 -6.52 -1.36 4.75
CA ILE A 59 -6.48 0.08 5.04
C ILE A 59 -6.55 0.85 3.73
N THR A 60 -7.21 2.01 3.75
CA THR A 60 -7.44 2.84 2.57
C THR A 60 -6.95 4.26 2.81
N CYS A 61 -6.27 4.84 1.82
CA CYS A 61 -5.84 6.24 1.86
C CYS A 61 -6.27 6.97 0.59
N PRO A 62 -6.89 8.16 0.71
CA PRO A 62 -7.22 8.87 1.95
C PRO A 62 -8.39 8.24 2.71
N ALA A 63 -8.53 8.55 4.00
CA ALA A 63 -9.63 8.06 4.85
C ALA A 63 -11.02 8.54 4.38
N ASP A 64 -11.10 9.75 3.82
CA ASP A 64 -12.32 10.23 3.15
C ASP A 64 -12.35 9.69 1.70
N PRO A 65 -13.35 8.86 1.33
CA PRO A 65 -13.45 8.27 -0.01
C PRO A 65 -13.66 9.33 -1.12
N ASN A 66 -14.10 10.54 -0.79
CA ASN A 66 -14.26 11.63 -1.74
C ASN A 66 -12.97 12.44 -1.93
N ALA A 67 -11.98 12.27 -1.06
CA ALA A 67 -10.72 12.98 -1.13
C ALA A 67 -9.72 12.31 -2.08
N THR A 68 -8.68 13.04 -2.46
CA THR A 68 -7.56 12.51 -3.25
C THR A 68 -6.22 12.87 -2.61
N LEU A 69 -5.22 12.00 -2.76
CA LEU A 69 -3.87 12.25 -2.28
C LEU A 69 -3.24 13.43 -3.03
N GLY A 70 -3.24 13.41 -4.36
CA GLY A 70 -2.61 14.45 -5.18
C GLY A 70 -1.09 14.35 -5.22
N ILE A 71 -0.56 13.13 -5.17
CA ILE A 71 0.88 12.83 -5.26
C ILE A 71 1.27 12.77 -6.73
N LYS A 72 2.40 13.40 -7.09
CA LYS A 72 2.92 13.51 -8.45
C LYS A 72 4.22 12.74 -8.67
N LEU A 73 4.76 12.13 -7.62
CA LEU A 73 6.00 11.36 -7.70
C LEU A 73 5.78 10.09 -8.54
N PRO A 74 6.71 9.75 -9.46
CA PRO A 74 6.51 8.67 -10.42
C PRO A 74 6.70 7.27 -9.85
N LEU A 75 7.40 7.16 -8.71
CA LEU A 75 7.77 5.88 -8.09
C LEU A 75 7.03 5.70 -6.76
N LEU A 76 6.32 4.59 -6.65
CA LEU A 76 5.77 4.08 -5.39
C LEU A 76 6.66 2.95 -4.89
N VAL A 77 7.20 3.12 -3.69
CA VAL A 77 8.00 2.08 -3.01
C VAL A 77 7.23 1.64 -1.77
N MET A 78 7.05 0.33 -1.63
CA MET A 78 6.43 -0.29 -0.47
C MET A 78 7.41 -1.30 0.13
N ILE A 79 7.65 -1.20 1.43
CA ILE A 79 8.48 -2.16 2.18
C ILE A 79 7.51 -3.09 2.92
N VAL A 80 7.44 -4.34 2.50
CA VAL A 80 6.56 -5.36 3.07
C VAL A 80 7.32 -6.64 3.37
N LYS A 81 6.96 -7.30 4.48
CA LYS A 81 7.48 -8.62 4.83
C LYS A 81 6.61 -9.70 4.20
N ASN A 82 7.24 -10.65 3.49
CA ASN A 82 6.53 -11.81 2.96
C ASN A 82 6.26 -12.83 4.08
N VAL A 83 5.04 -12.84 4.59
CA VAL A 83 4.57 -13.79 5.63
C VAL A 83 3.96 -15.08 5.06
N LYS A 84 4.19 -15.37 3.76
CA LYS A 84 3.67 -16.55 3.06
C LYS A 84 2.14 -16.69 3.11
N LYS A 85 1.42 -15.57 3.10
CA LYS A 85 -0.05 -15.49 3.02
C LYS A 85 -0.48 -14.71 1.79
N TYR A 86 -1.77 -14.77 1.46
CA TYR A 86 -2.33 -13.95 0.39
C TYR A 86 -2.23 -12.46 0.70
N PHE A 87 -1.71 -11.72 -0.28
CA PHE A 87 -1.48 -10.30 -0.20
C PHE A 87 -1.91 -9.64 -1.51
N THR A 88 -2.52 -8.47 -1.41
CA THR A 88 -2.82 -7.61 -2.54
C THR A 88 -2.69 -6.15 -2.12
N PHE A 89 -2.28 -5.31 -3.06
CA PHE A 89 -2.42 -3.87 -2.92
C PHE A 89 -3.02 -3.29 -4.20
N GLU A 90 -3.64 -2.12 -4.05
CA GLU A 90 -4.29 -1.40 -5.12
C GLU A 90 -3.88 0.07 -5.10
N ILE A 91 -3.69 0.64 -6.28
CA ILE A 91 -3.48 2.07 -6.47
C ILE A 91 -4.45 2.61 -7.52
N GLN A 92 -4.91 3.84 -7.31
CA GLN A 92 -5.66 4.58 -8.30
C GLN A 92 -4.82 5.74 -8.81
N VAL A 93 -4.72 5.86 -10.13
CA VAL A 93 -3.95 6.87 -10.84
C VAL A 93 -4.89 7.67 -11.73
N LEU A 94 -4.71 8.98 -11.76
CA LEU A 94 -5.39 9.86 -12.70
C LEU A 94 -4.49 10.04 -13.92
N ASP A 95 -4.98 9.69 -15.10
CA ASP A 95 -4.24 9.88 -16.36
C ASP A 95 -4.39 11.31 -16.93
N ASP A 96 -3.70 11.56 -18.04
CA ASP A 96 -3.71 12.82 -18.79
C ASP A 96 -5.07 13.13 -19.45
N LYS A 97 -5.94 12.12 -19.58
CA LYS A 97 -7.32 12.24 -20.06
C LYS A 97 -8.33 12.40 -18.92
N ASN A 98 -7.85 12.62 -17.70
CA ASN A 98 -8.67 12.77 -16.50
C ASN A 98 -9.50 11.51 -16.19
N VAL A 99 -9.04 10.34 -16.61
CA VAL A 99 -9.63 9.04 -16.33
C VAL A 99 -8.93 8.41 -15.14
N ARG A 100 -9.71 7.91 -14.18
CA ARG A 100 -9.18 7.15 -13.04
C ARG A 100 -8.91 5.71 -13.45
N ARG A 101 -7.64 5.32 -13.41
CA ARG A 101 -7.19 3.94 -13.65
C ARG A 101 -6.83 3.27 -12.35
N ARG A 102 -7.08 1.98 -12.25
CA ARG A 102 -6.88 1.19 -11.04
C ARG A 102 -5.94 0.04 -11.34
N PHE A 103 -4.79 0.05 -10.70
CA PHE A 103 -3.82 -1.03 -10.80
C PHE A 103 -3.87 -1.83 -9.51
N ARG A 104 -3.98 -3.15 -9.66
CA ARG A 104 -3.98 -4.08 -8.54
C ARG A 104 -2.90 -5.10 -8.79
N ALA A 105 -2.08 -5.34 -7.77
CA ALA A 105 -1.15 -6.45 -7.76
C ALA A 105 -1.50 -7.37 -6.61
N SER A 106 -1.44 -8.68 -6.87
CA SER A 106 -1.73 -9.71 -5.88
C SER A 106 -0.79 -10.89 -6.08
N ASN A 107 -0.52 -11.64 -5.00
CA ASN A 107 0.38 -12.80 -5.05
C ASN A 107 -0.34 -14.13 -5.30
N TYR A 108 -1.64 -14.11 -5.62
CA TYR A 108 -2.47 -15.29 -5.85
C TYR A 108 -3.11 -15.32 -7.25
N GLN A 109 -2.87 -14.30 -8.07
CA GLN A 109 -3.31 -14.27 -9.47
C GLN A 109 -2.15 -14.69 -10.38
N VAL A 110 -2.37 -15.72 -11.19
CA VAL A 110 -1.38 -16.28 -12.13
C VAL A 110 -1.54 -15.71 -13.54
N CYS A 111 -2.64 -15.02 -13.84
CA CYS A 111 -2.96 -14.54 -15.18
C CYS A 111 -3.22 -13.03 -15.18
N GLY A 112 -2.23 -12.24 -15.63
CA GLY A 112 -2.46 -10.86 -16.07
C GLY A 112 -2.71 -10.85 -17.58
N ASN A 113 -3.63 -10.01 -18.08
CA ASN A 113 -3.72 -9.75 -19.51
C ASN A 113 -2.37 -9.15 -19.97
N PRO A 114 -1.72 -9.66 -21.05
CA PRO A 114 -0.39 -9.22 -21.47
C PRO A 114 -0.28 -7.74 -21.86
N SER A 115 -1.41 -7.05 -22.00
CA SER A 115 -1.47 -5.66 -22.48
C SER A 115 -1.11 -4.61 -21.42
N GLU A 116 -1.02 -4.96 -20.12
CA GLU A 116 -0.76 -4.01 -19.03
C GLU A 116 0.18 -4.60 -17.96
N THR A 117 1.27 -5.25 -18.37
CA THR A 117 2.25 -5.78 -17.41
C THR A 117 3.06 -4.66 -16.77
N LEU A 118 2.70 -4.29 -15.53
CA LEU A 118 3.57 -3.54 -14.63
C LEU A 118 4.68 -4.47 -14.14
N TYR A 119 5.93 -4.20 -14.52
CA TYR A 119 7.10 -4.87 -13.96
C TYR A 119 7.26 -4.46 -12.50
N LEU A 120 6.73 -5.26 -11.58
CA LEU A 120 7.16 -5.24 -10.19
C LEU A 120 8.54 -5.90 -10.16
N HIS A 121 9.59 -5.09 -10.01
CA HIS A 121 10.91 -5.61 -9.67
C HIS A 121 10.82 -6.28 -8.30
N TYR A 122 10.67 -7.61 -8.30
CA TYR A 122 10.94 -8.42 -7.12
C TYR A 122 12.44 -8.26 -6.82
N ALA A 123 12.76 -7.56 -5.74
CA ALA A 123 14.05 -7.72 -5.10
C ALA A 123 14.05 -9.11 -4.46
N LEU A 124 14.44 -10.12 -5.24
CA LEU A 124 14.91 -11.39 -4.70
C LEU A 124 16.23 -11.05 -4.00
N GLU A 125 16.23 -11.06 -2.67
CA GLU A 125 17.48 -11.17 -1.92
C GLU A 125 18.14 -12.49 -2.33
N ILE A 126 19.27 -12.37 -3.01
CA ILE A 126 20.26 -13.43 -3.18
C ILE A 126 21.22 -13.25 -2.01
N GLY A 127 21.30 -14.24 -1.11
CA GLY A 127 22.27 -14.26 -0.02
C GLY A 127 21.79 -15.07 1.17
#